data_AF-A0A955Z514-F1
#
_entry.id   AF-A0A955Z514-F1
#
_cell.length_a   1.000
_cell.length_b   1.000
_cell.length_c   1.000
_cell.angle_alpha   90.00
_cell.angle_beta   90.00
_cell.angle_gamma   90.00
#
_symmetry.space_group_name_H-M   'P 1'
#
loop_
_entity.id
_entity.type
_entity.pdbx_description
1 polymer ?
#
loop_
_entity_poly.entity_id
_entity_poly.type
_entity_poly.pdbx_seq_one_letter_code
_entity_poly.pdbx_strand_id
1 'polypeptide(L)'
;MKELVRYLLENMYLDFQGEISLDTVRQFLRGDDSREAKQLLQKLIEDKGVDDLLITMADVLKDHIRTGVNEQVVREQLVTYSDS
;
A
#
# COMPACT_ATOMS: atom_id res chain seq x y z
N MET A 1 -18.08 2.44 -19.82
CA MET A 1 -17.21 1.39 -19.21
C MET A 1 -15.74 1.76 -19.22
N LYS A 2 -15.11 2.05 -20.37
CA LYS A 2 -13.68 2.43 -20.42
C LYS A 2 -13.31 3.64 -19.54
N GLU A 3 -14.03 4.76 -19.68
CA GLU A 3 -13.76 5.95 -18.86
C GLU A 3 -14.02 5.71 -17.36
N LEU A 4 -15.03 4.90 -17.02
CA LEU A 4 -15.30 4.52 -15.63
C LEU A 4 -14.17 3.67 -15.04
N VAL A 5 -13.68 2.67 -15.78
CA VAL A 5 -12.55 1.82 -15.34
C VAL A 5 -11.30 2.67 -15.12
N ARG A 6 -11.00 3.61 -16.03
CA ARG A 6 -9.88 4.55 -15.86
C ARG A 6 -10.05 5.41 -14.61
N TYR A 7 -11.22 6.01 -14.43
CA TYR A 7 -11.53 6.82 -13.27
C TYR A 7 -11.36 6.02 -11.96
N LEU A 8 -11.86 4.79 -11.91
CA LEU A 8 -11.71 3.92 -10.73
C LEU A 8 -10.23 3.57 -10.45
N LEU A 9 -9.42 3.30 -11.48
CA LEU A 9 -7.99 3.04 -11.33
C LEU A 9 -7.17 4.28 -10.91
N GLU A 10 -7.60 5.47 -11.28
CA GLU A 10 -6.98 6.74 -10.87
C GLU A 10 -7.33 7.10 -9.42
N ASN A 11 -8.57 6.84 -9.02
CA ASN A 11 -9.10 7.19 -7.69
C ASN A 11 -8.99 6.05 -6.67
N MET A 12 -8.32 4.95 -7.01
CA MET A 12 -8.06 3.86 -6.08
C MET A 12 -7.06 4.30 -5.00
N TYR A 13 -7.31 3.97 -3.75
CA TYR A 13 -6.36 4.17 -2.65
C TYR A 13 -5.83 2.81 -2.21
N LEU A 14 -4.51 2.74 -2.03
CA LEU A 14 -3.88 1.65 -1.30
C LEU A 14 -3.80 2.10 0.15
N ASP A 15 -4.20 1.22 1.06
CA ASP A 15 -4.10 1.47 2.49
C ASP A 15 -3.55 0.24 3.18
N PHE A 16 -2.88 0.46 4.31
CA PHE A 16 -2.35 -0.61 5.14
C PHE A 16 -3.34 -0.92 6.25
N GLN A 17 -3.82 -2.16 6.30
CA GLN A 17 -4.83 -2.56 7.27
C GLN A 17 -4.26 -2.64 8.70
N GLY A 18 -5.02 -2.10 9.65
CA GLY A 18 -4.75 -2.20 11.09
C GLY A 18 -3.95 -1.02 11.65
N GLU A 19 -3.94 -0.88 12.97
CA GLU A 19 -3.12 0.13 13.65
C GLU A 19 -1.64 -0.30 13.62
N ILE A 20 -0.97 -0.05 12.51
CA ILE A 20 0.49 -0.19 12.44
C ILE A 20 1.06 0.93 13.30
N SER A 21 1.76 0.55 14.36
CA SER A 21 2.47 1.47 15.25
C SER A 21 3.98 1.30 15.09
N LEU A 22 4.74 2.27 15.58
CA LEU A 22 6.20 2.15 15.66
C LEU A 22 6.63 0.92 16.47
N ASP A 23 5.90 0.59 17.53
CA ASP A 23 6.19 -0.58 18.36
C ASP A 23 5.90 -1.89 17.62
N THR A 24 4.83 -1.94 16.80
CA THR A 24 4.55 -3.06 15.90
C THR A 24 5.72 -3.28 14.95
N VAL A 25 6.21 -2.22 14.29
CA VAL A 25 7.33 -2.32 13.35
C VAL A 25 8.62 -2.75 14.05
N ARG A 26 8.90 -2.22 15.24
CA ARG A 26 10.04 -2.65 16.07
C ARG A 26 9.99 -4.13 16.44
N GLN A 27 8.81 -4.66 16.75
CA GLN A 27 8.65 -6.08 17.04
C GLN A 27 8.95 -6.95 15.82
N PHE A 28 8.49 -6.55 14.63
CA PHE A 28 8.78 -7.29 13.40
C PHE A 28 10.26 -7.27 13.00
N LEU A 29 10.97 -6.18 13.30
CA LEU A 29 12.40 -6.05 13.04
C LEU A 29 13.27 -6.61 14.18
N ARG A 30 12.65 -7.16 15.24
CA ARG A 30 13.38 -7.73 16.39
C ARG A 30 14.12 -9.00 15.96
N GLY A 31 15.44 -8.88 15.82
CA GLY A 31 16.31 -9.98 15.40
C GLY A 31 16.83 -9.83 13.96
N ASP A 32 16.40 -8.78 13.25
CA ASP A 32 17.01 -8.39 11.98
C ASP A 32 18.17 -7.41 12.25
N ASP A 33 19.39 -7.93 12.17
CA ASP A 33 20.62 -7.16 12.37
C ASP A 33 21.12 -6.44 11.12
N SER A 34 20.38 -6.54 10.00
CA SER A 34 20.73 -5.91 8.74
C SER A 34 20.86 -4.39 8.88
N ARG A 35 21.66 -3.81 7.99
CA ARG A 35 21.88 -2.37 7.98
C ARG A 35 20.60 -1.63 7.62
N GLU A 36 19.82 -2.22 6.71
CA GLU A 36 18.57 -1.73 6.18
C GLU A 36 17.50 -1.65 7.28
N ALA A 37 17.35 -2.70 8.09
CA ALA A 37 16.42 -2.71 9.23
C ALA A 37 16.77 -1.63 10.27
N LYS A 38 18.06 -1.49 10.59
CA LYS A 38 18.56 -0.46 11.53
C LYS A 38 18.31 0.95 11.02
N GLN A 39 18.56 1.20 9.73
CA GLN A 39 18.32 2.49 9.09
C GLN A 39 16.82 2.85 9.07
N LEU A 40 15.96 1.89 8.73
CA LEU A 40 14.51 2.09 8.75
C LEU A 40 14.03 2.45 10.15
N LEU A 41 14.43 1.69 11.18
CA LEU A 41 14.05 1.97 12.56
C LEU A 41 14.52 3.35 13.02
N GLN A 42 15.75 3.73 12.69
CA GLN A 42 16.27 5.04 13.03
C GLN A 42 15.41 6.15 12.42
N LYS A 43 15.10 6.05 11.13
CA LYS A 43 14.25 7.03 10.44
C LYS A 43 12.86 7.12 11.07
N LEU A 44 12.20 6.00 11.37
CA LEU A 44 10.88 6.01 12.00
C LEU A 44 10.87 6.61 13.41
N ILE A 45 12.01 6.52 14.12
CA ILE A 45 12.19 7.20 15.41
C ILE A 45 12.32 8.71 15.22
N GLU A 46 13.09 9.14 14.22
CA GLU A 46 13.27 10.55 13.85
C GLU A 46 11.94 11.19 13.42
N ASP A 47 11.16 10.46 12.62
CA ASP A 47 9.84 10.85 12.11
C ASP A 47 8.73 10.71 13.19
N LYS A 48 9.07 10.19 14.38
CA LYS A 48 8.18 10.00 15.54
C LYS A 48 6.95 9.15 15.26
N GLY A 49 7.03 8.21 14.33
CA GLY A 49 5.88 7.41 13.94
C GLY A 49 6.10 6.66 12.65
N VAL A 50 5.01 6.07 12.15
CA VAL A 50 5.00 5.32 10.89
C VAL A 50 4.15 5.98 9.82
N ASP A 51 3.46 7.07 10.14
CA ASP A 51 2.46 7.69 9.27
C ASP A 51 3.07 8.08 7.91
N ASP A 52 4.21 8.78 7.92
CA ASP A 52 4.92 9.18 6.71
C ASP A 52 5.41 7.97 5.88
N LEU A 53 5.80 6.89 6.55
CA LEU A 53 6.15 5.64 5.87
C LEU A 53 4.92 5.06 5.17
N LEU A 54 3.79 4.93 5.88
CA LEU A 54 2.58 4.33 5.33
C LEU A 54 2.04 5.15 4.15
N ILE A 55 2.02 6.48 4.27
CA ILE A 55 1.60 7.37 3.17
C ILE A 55 2.52 7.19 1.96
N THR A 56 3.83 7.26 2.18
CA THR A 56 4.81 7.15 1.08
C THR A 56 4.70 5.80 0.38
N MET A 57 4.59 4.73 1.15
CA MET A 57 4.49 3.37 0.60
C MET A 57 3.16 3.17 -0.12
N ALA A 58 2.06 3.71 0.39
CA ALA A 58 0.76 3.67 -0.28
C ALA A 58 0.80 4.34 -1.66
N ASP A 59 1.42 5.52 -1.74
CA ASP A 59 1.55 6.28 -2.98
C ASP A 59 2.43 5.55 -4.01
N VAL A 60 3.60 5.07 -3.60
CA VAL A 60 4.55 4.40 -4.51
C VAL A 60 4.02 3.04 -4.97
N LEU A 61 3.44 2.25 -4.07
CA LEU A 61 2.98 0.90 -4.40
C LEU A 61 1.68 0.90 -5.23
N LYS A 62 0.87 1.97 -5.17
CA LYS A 62 -0.34 2.12 -5.99
C LYS A 62 -0.05 1.98 -7.49
N ASP A 63 1.06 2.52 -7.96
CA ASP A 63 1.45 2.41 -9.38
C ASP A 63 1.80 0.97 -9.77
N HIS A 64 2.35 0.20 -8.84
CA HIS A 64 2.66 -1.21 -9.03
C HIS A 64 1.41 -2.10 -9.03
N ILE A 65 0.35 -1.71 -8.31
CA ILE A 65 -0.95 -2.43 -8.34
C ILE A 65 -1.52 -2.49 -9.75
N ARG A 66 -1.31 -1.45 -10.58
CA ARG A 66 -1.80 -1.41 -11.96
C ARG A 66 -1.28 -2.54 -12.86
N THR A 67 -0.22 -3.24 -12.43
CA THR A 67 0.25 -4.45 -13.12
C THR A 67 -0.69 -5.64 -12.92
N GLY A 68 -1.24 -5.82 -11.71
CA GLY A 68 -2.19 -6.91 -11.38
C GLY A 68 -3.66 -6.52 -11.46
N VAL A 69 -4.00 -5.28 -11.11
CA VAL A 69 -5.36 -4.69 -11.20
C VAL A 69 -5.36 -3.67 -12.33
N ASN A 70 -5.60 -4.16 -13.55
CA ASN A 70 -5.58 -3.37 -14.78
C ASN A 70 -6.99 -3.26 -15.40
N GLU A 71 -7.10 -2.54 -16.52
CA GLU A 71 -8.41 -2.27 -17.16
C GLU A 71 -9.21 -3.54 -17.47
N GLN A 72 -8.53 -4.62 -17.86
CA GLN A 72 -9.17 -5.89 -18.17
C GLN A 72 -9.75 -6.51 -16.90
N VAL A 73 -8.94 -6.69 -15.86
CA VAL A 73 -9.35 -7.30 -14.60
C VAL A 73 -10.51 -6.52 -13.97
N VAL A 74 -10.44 -5.19 -13.94
CA VAL A 74 -11.51 -4.36 -13.37
C VAL A 74 -12.79 -4.49 -14.17
N ARG A 75 -12.71 -4.50 -15.52
CA ARG A 75 -13.89 -4.71 -16.36
C ARG A 75 -14.54 -6.06 -16.10
N GLU A 76 -13.75 -7.13 -16.01
CA GLU A 76 -14.24 -8.47 -15.74
C GLU A 76 -14.97 -8.53 -14.38
N GLN A 77 -14.37 -7.98 -13.33
CA GLN A 77 -15.02 -7.91 -12.01
C GLN A 77 -16.29 -7.05 -12.01
N LEU A 78 -16.31 -5.94 -12.75
CA LEU A 78 -17.51 -5.10 -12.89
C LEU A 78 -18.66 -5.84 -13.58
N VAL A 79 -18.36 -6.67 -14.59
CA VAL A 79 -19.34 -7.53 -15.26
C VAL A 79 -19.84 -8.60 -14.31
N THR A 80 -18.94 -9.28 -13.58
CA THR A 80 -19.33 -10.25 -12.56
C THR A 80 -20.23 -9.64 -11.49
N TYR A 81 -19.89 -8.46 -10.98
CA TYR A 81 -20.72 -7.73 -10.02
C TYR A 81 -22.09 -7.36 -10.61
N SER A 82 -22.17 -6.93 -11.88
CA SER A 82 -23.46 -6.59 -12.49
C SER A 82 -24.37 -7.79 -12.75
N ASP A 83 -23.77 -8.97 -12.90
CA ASP A 83 -24.47 -10.24 -13.10
C ASP A 83 -24.85 -10.93 -11.77
N SER A 84 -24.39 -10.40 -10.63
CA SER A 84 -24.66 -10.87 -9.26
C SER A 84 -25.89 -10.20 -8.64
#